data_AF-A0A4U1IQT2-F1
#
_entry.id   AF-A0A4U1IQT2-F1
#
_cell.length_a   1.000
_cell.length_b   1.000
_cell.length_c   1.000
_cell.angle_alpha   90.00
_cell.angle_beta   90.00
_cell.angle_gamma   90.00
#
_symmetry.space_group_name_H-M   'P 1'
#
loop_
_entity.id
_entity.type
_entity.pdbx_description
1 polymer ?
#
loop_
_entity_poly.entity_id
_entity_poly.type
_entity_poly.pdbx_seq_one_letter_code
_entity_poly.pdbx_strand_id
1 'polypeptide(L)'
;MALDLNTFPPEARAAFIKDGERFGSEDTLEQANQTLNAYLTHGSKLAAFGFAPEDAAELKDARDALIDAGVGREAKRTSKKIDTVAHATAMRDGQGVRLRGRSVLAGTKRALLLSGNTEAVKKIEVLLDSESAVAEDAEGLAKQLDALRTVLKEPAVASAAQNRGGPQAAVDLEAKAAALRDAAKAKAEPRGTPVETEALDLIDGIIVSLTRTAREAAEAAARELAEPAIATAFELSALYKRRGKKKPEEQGG
;
A
#
# COMPACT_ATOMS: atom_id res chain seq x y z
N MET A 1 -22.79 15.01 -8.08
CA MET A 1 -22.14 14.56 -9.35
C MET A 1 -20.75 14.06 -8.96
N ALA A 2 -20.00 13.36 -9.81
CA ALA A 2 -18.62 13.04 -9.42
C ALA A 2 -17.80 14.34 -9.38
N LEU A 3 -17.07 14.59 -8.28
CA LEU A 3 -16.19 15.74 -8.15
C LEU A 3 -15.02 15.61 -9.17
N ASP A 4 -14.92 16.56 -10.11
CA ASP A 4 -13.80 16.60 -11.06
C ASP A 4 -12.73 17.58 -10.58
N LEU A 5 -11.65 17.04 -10.01
CA LEU A 5 -10.53 17.79 -9.46
C LEU A 5 -9.73 18.59 -10.51
N ASN A 6 -9.92 18.33 -11.81
CA ASN A 6 -9.23 19.05 -12.89
C ASN A 6 -9.92 20.34 -13.31
N THR A 7 -11.13 20.59 -12.80
CA THR A 7 -11.90 21.80 -13.10
C THR A 7 -11.43 23.02 -12.31
N PHE A 8 -10.66 22.81 -11.23
CA PHE A 8 -10.16 23.87 -10.38
C PHE A 8 -8.94 24.58 -11.01
N PRO A 9 -8.89 25.93 -11.00
CA PRO A 9 -7.70 26.68 -11.38
C PRO A 9 -6.47 26.25 -10.57
N PRO A 10 -5.25 26.28 -11.15
CA PRO A 10 -4.03 25.85 -10.47
C PRO A 10 -3.80 26.53 -9.11
N GLU A 11 -4.12 27.82 -9.00
CA GLU A 11 -3.98 28.59 -7.76
C GLU A 11 -4.95 28.12 -6.67
N ALA A 12 -6.20 27.81 -7.04
CA ALA A 12 -7.19 27.26 -6.11
C ALA A 12 -6.79 25.85 -5.65
N ARG A 13 -6.30 25.00 -6.56
CA ARG A 13 -5.78 23.67 -6.20
C ARG A 13 -4.65 23.76 -5.19
N ALA A 14 -3.69 24.66 -5.40
CA ALA A 14 -2.58 24.83 -4.47
C ALA A 14 -3.02 25.33 -3.09
N ALA A 15 -4.01 26.22 -3.03
CA ALA A 15 -4.58 26.71 -1.77
C ALA A 15 -5.29 25.57 -1.01
N PHE A 16 -6.12 24.78 -1.69
CA PHE A 16 -6.81 23.65 -1.07
C PHE A 16 -5.84 22.56 -0.61
N ILE A 17 -4.86 22.16 -1.43
CA ILE A 17 -3.83 21.18 -1.02
C ILE A 17 -3.17 21.62 0.29
N LYS A 18 -2.72 22.88 0.36
CA LYS A 18 -2.08 23.43 1.57
C LYS A 18 -2.98 23.40 2.81
N ASP A 19 -4.28 23.59 2.62
CA ASP A 19 -5.25 23.52 3.71
C ASP A 19 -5.54 22.07 4.12
N GLY A 20 -5.63 21.14 3.17
CA GLY A 20 -5.84 19.71 3.43
C GLY A 20 -4.65 19.02 4.07
N GLU A 21 -3.41 19.39 3.73
CA GLU A 21 -2.17 18.89 4.36
C GLU A 21 -2.15 19.02 5.89
N ARG A 22 -2.95 19.95 6.44
CA ARG A 22 -2.99 20.25 7.88
C ARG A 22 -3.92 19.34 8.67
N PHE A 23 -4.81 18.62 8.02
CA PHE A 23 -5.85 17.81 8.67
C PHE A 23 -5.78 16.37 8.16
N GLY A 24 -6.09 15.41 9.04
CA GLY A 24 -6.18 14.01 8.63
C GLY A 24 -7.51 13.74 7.92
N SER A 25 -7.49 12.91 6.88
CA SER A 25 -8.68 12.52 6.11
C SER A 25 -9.85 11.97 6.97
N GLU A 26 -9.55 11.39 8.13
CA GLU A 26 -10.57 10.91 9.08
C GLU A 26 -11.30 12.07 9.78
N ASP A 27 -10.57 13.10 10.21
CA ASP A 27 -11.13 14.28 10.89
C ASP A 27 -11.91 15.16 9.90
N THR A 28 -11.44 15.31 8.65
CA THR A 28 -12.17 16.00 7.58
C THR A 28 -13.45 15.26 7.20
N LEU A 29 -13.41 13.92 7.10
CA LEU A 29 -14.60 13.13 6.82
C LEU A 29 -15.64 13.23 7.95
N GLU A 30 -15.19 13.17 9.21
CA GLU A 30 -16.04 13.38 10.39
C GLU A 30 -16.68 14.77 10.37
N GLN A 31 -15.90 15.82 10.08
CA GLN A 31 -16.41 17.18 9.98
C GLN A 31 -17.41 17.37 8.83
N ALA A 32 -17.16 16.79 7.65
CA ALA A 32 -18.06 16.86 6.51
C ALA A 32 -19.43 16.27 6.86
N ASN A 33 -19.43 15.10 7.52
CA ASN A 33 -20.66 14.45 7.97
C ASN A 33 -21.42 15.30 9.00
N GLN A 34 -20.72 15.85 9.99
CA GLN A 34 -21.33 16.74 10.98
C GLN A 34 -22.00 17.96 10.31
N THR A 35 -21.28 18.59 9.39
CA THR A 35 -21.73 19.80 8.67
C THR A 35 -22.95 19.49 7.79
N LEU A 36 -22.93 18.39 7.05
CA LEU A 36 -24.06 17.97 6.22
C LEU A 36 -25.29 17.59 7.06
N ASN A 37 -25.10 16.95 8.21
CA ASN A 37 -26.19 16.66 9.15
C ASN A 37 -26.81 17.93 9.73
N ALA A 38 -26.00 18.93 10.09
CA ALA A 38 -26.48 20.23 10.52
C ALA A 38 -27.25 20.96 9.40
N TYR A 39 -26.77 20.85 8.17
CA TYR A 39 -27.42 21.42 6.98
C TYR A 39 -28.83 20.85 6.74
N LEU A 40 -29.08 19.58 7.03
CA LEU A 40 -30.43 19.00 6.92
C LEU A 40 -31.46 19.72 7.81
N THR A 41 -31.02 20.29 8.94
CA THR A 41 -31.90 20.91 9.93
C THR A 41 -31.96 22.43 9.77
N HIS A 42 -30.84 23.06 9.45
CA HIS A 42 -30.67 24.51 9.48
C HIS A 42 -30.27 25.12 8.13
N GLY A 43 -30.01 24.31 7.10
CA GLY A 43 -29.41 24.75 5.83
C GLY A 43 -30.19 25.81 5.08
N SER A 44 -31.53 25.75 5.11
CA SER A 44 -32.38 26.78 4.49
C SER A 44 -32.18 28.17 5.09
N LYS A 45 -31.70 28.26 6.33
CA LYS A 45 -31.40 29.52 7.01
C LYS A 45 -30.04 30.09 6.63
N LEU A 46 -29.16 29.32 5.98
CA LEU A 46 -27.79 29.74 5.64
C LEU A 46 -27.65 30.36 4.25
N ALA A 47 -28.59 30.10 3.34
CA ALA A 47 -28.51 30.56 1.95
C ALA A 47 -28.37 32.10 1.85
N ALA A 48 -29.08 32.83 2.72
CA ALA A 48 -29.00 34.29 2.79
C ALA A 48 -27.66 34.82 3.37
N PHE A 49 -26.84 33.94 3.95
CA PHE A 49 -25.60 34.27 4.64
C PHE A 49 -24.36 33.64 3.96
N GLY A 50 -24.50 33.23 2.70
CA GLY A 50 -23.37 32.81 1.87
C GLY A 50 -23.01 31.33 1.91
N PHE A 51 -23.93 30.46 2.36
CA PHE A 51 -23.79 29.00 2.19
C PHE A 51 -25.07 28.42 1.58
N ALA A 52 -25.00 28.14 0.28
CA ALA A 52 -26.13 27.77 -0.56
C ALA A 52 -26.26 26.24 -0.71
N PRO A 53 -27.38 25.75 -1.27
CA PRO A 53 -27.56 24.32 -1.57
C PRO A 53 -26.46 23.73 -2.46
N GLU A 54 -25.89 24.52 -3.35
CA GLU A 54 -24.79 24.14 -4.22
C GLU A 54 -23.51 23.83 -3.42
N ASP A 55 -23.18 24.64 -2.40
CA ASP A 55 -22.03 24.43 -1.53
C ASP A 55 -22.19 23.14 -0.68
N ALA A 56 -23.42 22.89 -0.21
CA ALA A 56 -23.76 21.65 0.50
C ALA A 56 -23.66 20.43 -0.43
N ALA A 57 -24.04 20.57 -1.70
CA ALA A 57 -23.89 19.51 -2.70
C ALA A 57 -22.41 19.26 -3.02
N GLU A 58 -21.60 20.30 -3.16
CA GLU A 58 -20.15 20.18 -3.36
C GLU A 58 -19.46 19.51 -2.17
N LEU A 59 -19.84 19.88 -0.94
CA LEU A 59 -19.32 19.23 0.28
C LEU A 59 -19.67 17.75 0.32
N LYS A 60 -20.89 17.39 -0.12
CA LYS A 60 -21.33 16.01 -0.23
C LYS A 60 -20.50 15.24 -1.25
N ASP A 61 -20.31 15.80 -2.44
CA ASP A 61 -19.54 15.19 -3.52
C ASP A 61 -18.06 15.01 -3.11
N ALA A 62 -17.47 16.00 -2.43
CA ALA A 62 -16.10 15.92 -1.89
C ALA A 62 -15.95 14.86 -0.79
N ARG A 63 -16.93 14.77 0.12
CA ARG A 63 -16.97 13.71 1.14
C ARG A 63 -17.04 12.33 0.50
N ASP A 64 -17.91 12.13 -0.49
CA ASP A 64 -18.07 10.84 -1.15
C ASP A 64 -16.78 10.45 -1.92
N ALA A 65 -16.13 11.41 -2.57
CA ALA A 65 -14.81 11.21 -3.19
C ALA A 65 -13.73 10.82 -2.17
N LEU A 66 -13.75 11.40 -0.96
CA LEU A 66 -12.83 11.05 0.12
C LEU A 66 -13.04 9.62 0.62
N ILE A 67 -14.30 9.18 0.73
CA ILE A 67 -14.66 7.79 1.10
C ILE A 67 -14.11 6.81 0.05
N ASP A 68 -14.38 7.08 -1.22
CA ASP A 68 -13.95 6.22 -2.33
C ASP A 68 -12.42 6.10 -2.38
N ALA A 69 -11.72 7.23 -2.21
CA ALA A 69 -10.26 7.25 -2.16
C ALA A 69 -9.69 6.54 -0.91
N GLY A 70 -10.39 6.62 0.23
CA GLY A 70 -10.07 5.91 1.47
C GLY A 70 -10.14 4.38 1.31
N VAL A 71 -11.21 3.87 0.70
CA VAL A 71 -11.36 2.43 0.38
C VAL A 71 -10.24 1.96 -0.55
N GLY A 72 -9.86 2.78 -1.54
CA GLY A 72 -8.71 2.52 -2.41
C GLY A 72 -7.39 2.37 -1.65
N ARG A 73 -7.11 3.23 -0.66
CA ARG A 73 -5.90 3.14 0.18
C ARG A 73 -5.87 1.86 1.02
N GLU A 74 -7.00 1.46 1.60
CA GLU A 74 -7.07 0.25 2.42
C GLU A 74 -6.87 -1.04 1.60
N ALA A 75 -7.48 -1.10 0.41
CA ALA A 75 -7.26 -2.20 -0.53
C ALA A 75 -5.78 -2.27 -0.98
N LYS A 76 -5.15 -1.12 -1.26
CA LYS A 76 -3.71 -1.05 -1.60
C LYS A 76 -2.80 -1.43 -0.42
N ARG A 77 -3.16 -1.07 0.82
CA ARG A 77 -2.42 -1.48 2.03
C ARG A 77 -2.52 -2.99 2.26
N THR A 78 -3.70 -3.56 2.04
CA THR A 78 -3.94 -5.00 2.22
C THR A 78 -3.19 -5.82 1.18
N SER A 79 -3.31 -5.47 -0.11
CA SER A 79 -2.53 -6.09 -1.19
C SER A 79 -1.03 -5.99 -0.93
N LYS A 80 -0.50 -4.82 -0.54
CA LYS A 80 0.90 -4.66 -0.14
C LYS A 80 1.34 -5.63 0.97
N LYS A 81 0.50 -5.83 1.98
CA LYS A 81 0.80 -6.78 3.08
C LYS A 81 0.87 -8.21 2.55
N ILE A 82 -0.07 -8.58 1.67
CA ILE A 82 -0.10 -9.88 1.00
C ILE A 82 1.15 -10.06 0.14
N ASP A 83 1.52 -9.08 -0.69
CA ASP A 83 2.70 -9.16 -1.56
C ASP A 83 4.01 -9.24 -0.79
N THR A 84 4.11 -8.53 0.34
CA THR A 84 5.29 -8.60 1.22
C THR A 84 5.43 -10.00 1.84
N VAL A 85 4.32 -10.58 2.30
CA VAL A 85 4.31 -11.95 2.84
C VAL A 85 4.59 -12.98 1.74
N ALA A 86 4.02 -12.80 0.55
CA ALA A 86 4.25 -13.64 -0.60
C ALA A 86 5.72 -13.61 -1.03
N HIS A 87 6.34 -12.42 -1.10
CA HIS A 87 7.76 -12.26 -1.41
C HIS A 87 8.65 -12.93 -0.34
N ALA A 88 8.38 -12.71 0.94
CA ALA A 88 9.15 -13.34 2.02
C ALA A 88 9.03 -14.88 1.99
N THR A 89 7.84 -15.39 1.66
CA THR A 89 7.59 -16.83 1.50
C THR A 89 8.32 -17.39 0.28
N ALA A 90 8.25 -16.72 -0.86
CA ALA A 90 8.97 -17.10 -2.08
C ALA A 90 10.49 -17.16 -1.85
N MET A 91 11.05 -16.17 -1.14
CA MET A 91 12.49 -16.17 -0.76
C MET A 91 12.84 -17.38 0.12
N ARG A 92 12.07 -17.64 1.18
CA ARG A 92 12.31 -18.78 2.07
C ARG A 92 12.23 -20.12 1.33
N ASP A 93 11.19 -20.30 0.52
CA ASP A 93 11.00 -21.51 -0.27
C ASP A 93 12.10 -21.69 -1.30
N GLY A 94 12.50 -20.61 -1.99
CA GLY A 94 13.60 -20.61 -2.95
C GLY A 94 14.92 -21.03 -2.31
N GLN A 95 15.22 -20.52 -1.11
CA GLN A 95 16.41 -20.94 -0.34
C GLN A 95 16.35 -22.42 0.04
N GLY A 96 15.19 -22.91 0.46
CA GLY A 96 14.98 -24.33 0.78
C GLY A 96 15.21 -25.23 -0.43
N VAL A 97 14.67 -24.87 -1.60
CA VAL A 97 14.86 -25.62 -2.84
C VAL A 97 16.29 -25.51 -3.35
N ARG A 98 16.97 -24.36 -3.20
CA ARG A 98 18.40 -24.21 -3.50
C ARG A 98 19.24 -25.21 -2.71
N LEU A 99 19.01 -25.27 -1.38
CA LEU A 99 19.74 -26.19 -0.51
C LEU A 99 19.52 -27.65 -0.91
N ARG A 100 18.28 -28.03 -1.22
CA ARG A 100 17.93 -29.36 -1.72
C ARG A 100 18.63 -29.66 -3.05
N GLY A 101 18.57 -28.75 -4.02
CA GLY A 101 19.22 -28.90 -5.33
C GLY A 101 20.73 -29.08 -5.20
N ARG A 102 21.39 -28.29 -4.36
CA ARG A 102 22.83 -28.43 -4.05
C ARG A 102 23.15 -29.80 -3.43
N SER A 103 22.32 -30.28 -2.50
CA SER A 103 22.49 -31.60 -1.89
C SER A 103 22.38 -32.73 -2.91
N VAL A 104 21.39 -32.67 -3.81
CA VAL A 104 21.24 -33.64 -4.91
C VAL A 104 22.47 -33.62 -5.82
N LEU A 105 22.95 -32.44 -6.22
CA LEU A 105 24.16 -32.32 -7.05
C LEU A 105 25.40 -32.86 -6.34
N ALA A 106 25.58 -32.60 -5.04
CA ALA A 106 26.69 -33.15 -4.27
C ALA A 106 26.65 -34.69 -4.20
N GLY A 107 25.46 -35.27 -4.02
CA GLY A 107 25.25 -36.72 -4.07
C GLY A 107 25.52 -37.31 -5.46
N THR A 108 25.08 -36.63 -6.52
CA THR A 108 25.30 -37.01 -7.92
C THR A 108 26.76 -36.92 -8.31
N LYS A 109 27.48 -35.88 -7.86
CA LYS A 109 28.94 -35.74 -8.01
C LYS A 109 29.67 -36.97 -7.48
N ARG A 110 29.32 -37.44 -6.27
CA ARG A 110 29.92 -38.65 -5.69
C ARG A 110 29.68 -39.89 -6.57
N ALA A 111 28.47 -40.05 -7.11
CA ALA A 111 28.15 -41.17 -7.99
C ALA A 111 28.92 -41.13 -9.31
N LEU A 112 29.04 -39.95 -9.92
CA LEU A 112 29.78 -39.74 -11.17
C LEU A 112 31.29 -39.95 -10.99
N LEU A 113 31.83 -39.59 -9.81
CA LEU A 113 33.23 -39.86 -9.48
C LEU A 113 33.50 -41.37 -9.44
N LEU A 114 32.60 -42.15 -8.85
CA LEU A 114 32.71 -43.61 -8.78
C LEU A 114 32.56 -44.30 -10.15
N SER A 115 31.82 -43.69 -11.09
CA SER A 115 31.67 -44.19 -12.46
C SER A 115 32.74 -43.69 -13.42
N GLY A 116 33.71 -42.89 -12.96
CA GLY A 116 34.81 -42.36 -13.77
C GLY A 116 34.43 -41.18 -14.68
N ASN A 117 33.23 -40.60 -14.54
CA ASN A 117 32.80 -39.46 -15.35
C ASN A 117 33.33 -38.13 -14.79
N THR A 118 34.63 -37.90 -14.99
CA THR A 118 35.36 -36.76 -14.41
C THR A 118 34.95 -35.40 -14.99
N GLU A 119 34.45 -35.34 -16.22
CA GLU A 119 33.98 -34.10 -16.84
C GLU A 119 32.73 -33.56 -16.13
N ALA A 120 31.72 -34.43 -15.92
CA ALA A 120 30.51 -34.05 -15.22
C ALA A 120 30.78 -33.68 -13.75
N VAL A 121 31.75 -34.34 -13.09
CA VAL A 121 32.20 -33.98 -11.73
C VAL A 121 32.73 -32.55 -11.68
N LYS A 122 33.62 -32.16 -12.60
CA LYS A 122 34.20 -30.81 -12.65
C LYS A 122 33.13 -29.73 -12.85
N LYS A 123 32.14 -29.98 -13.72
CA LYS A 123 31.03 -29.04 -13.92
C LYS A 123 30.21 -28.82 -12.64
N ILE A 124 29.90 -29.90 -11.94
CA ILE A 124 29.18 -29.82 -10.66
C ILE A 124 30.01 -29.06 -9.61
N GLU A 125 31.32 -29.31 -9.54
CA GLU A 125 32.22 -28.58 -8.63
C GLU A 125 32.22 -27.08 -8.87
N VAL A 126 32.48 -26.68 -10.11
CA VAL A 126 32.51 -25.26 -10.52
C VAL A 126 31.19 -24.57 -10.18
N LEU A 127 30.05 -25.23 -10.43
CA LEU A 127 28.75 -24.67 -10.07
C LEU A 127 28.56 -24.58 -8.55
N LEU A 128 28.89 -25.62 -7.79
CA LEU A 128 28.69 -25.61 -6.34
C LEU A 128 29.57 -24.58 -5.64
N ASP A 129 30.76 -24.29 -6.16
CA ASP A 129 31.66 -23.28 -5.64
C ASP A 129 31.20 -21.86 -5.99
N SER A 130 30.85 -21.62 -7.26
CA SER A 130 30.33 -20.32 -7.72
C SER A 130 29.00 -19.93 -7.05
N GLU A 131 28.16 -20.92 -6.75
CA GLU A 131 26.87 -20.72 -6.06
C GLU A 131 26.95 -20.98 -4.56
N SER A 132 28.12 -20.81 -3.92
CA SER A 132 28.30 -21.07 -2.48
C SER A 132 27.48 -20.11 -1.61
N ALA A 133 27.51 -18.81 -1.91
CA ALA A 133 26.71 -17.79 -1.26
C ALA A 133 25.25 -17.79 -1.77
N VAL A 134 24.30 -17.52 -0.88
CA VAL A 134 22.88 -17.34 -1.21
C VAL A 134 22.70 -15.90 -1.69
N ALA A 135 22.04 -15.70 -2.83
CA ALA A 135 21.67 -14.35 -3.27
C ALA A 135 20.62 -13.73 -2.34
N GLU A 136 20.77 -12.43 -2.05
CA GLU A 136 19.90 -11.71 -1.12
C GLU A 136 18.61 -11.19 -1.76
N ASP A 137 18.58 -11.09 -3.09
CA ASP A 137 17.44 -10.64 -3.86
C ASP A 137 16.77 -11.77 -4.66
N ALA A 138 15.50 -11.59 -4.99
CA ALA A 138 14.68 -12.61 -5.65
C ALA A 138 15.17 -12.98 -7.05
N GLU A 139 15.68 -12.00 -7.82
CA GLU A 139 16.18 -12.22 -9.17
C GLU A 139 17.52 -12.96 -9.14
N GLY A 140 18.42 -12.55 -8.25
CA GLY A 140 19.66 -13.25 -7.95
C GLY A 140 19.38 -14.70 -7.57
N LEU A 141 18.48 -14.94 -6.61
CA LEU A 141 18.14 -16.30 -6.16
C LEU A 141 17.54 -17.14 -7.29
N ALA A 142 16.64 -16.57 -8.11
CA ALA A 142 16.06 -17.26 -9.25
C ALA A 142 17.13 -17.70 -10.27
N LYS A 143 18.14 -16.87 -10.53
CA LYS A 143 19.28 -17.23 -11.38
C LYS A 143 20.09 -18.40 -10.81
N GLN A 144 20.31 -18.43 -9.49
CA GLN A 144 20.98 -19.57 -8.85
C GLN A 144 20.17 -20.86 -9.02
N LEU A 145 18.84 -20.79 -8.87
CA LEU A 145 17.97 -21.96 -9.06
C LEU A 145 18.02 -22.48 -10.51
N ASP A 146 18.04 -21.59 -11.50
CA ASP A 146 18.15 -21.96 -12.91
C ASP A 146 19.53 -22.53 -13.27
N ALA A 147 20.60 -22.04 -12.66
CA ALA A 147 21.94 -22.61 -12.84
C ALA A 147 22.02 -24.05 -12.30
N LEU A 148 21.48 -24.29 -11.10
CA LEU A 148 21.34 -25.64 -10.51
C LEU A 148 20.50 -26.57 -11.40
N ARG A 149 19.37 -26.06 -11.91
CA ARG A 149 18.47 -26.82 -12.80
C ARG A 149 19.16 -27.19 -14.10
N THR A 150 19.90 -26.26 -14.70
CA THR A 150 20.64 -26.47 -15.96
C THR A 150 21.59 -27.65 -15.83
N VAL A 151 22.41 -27.69 -14.78
CA VAL A 151 23.35 -28.80 -14.57
C VAL A 151 22.62 -30.12 -14.25
N LEU A 152 21.53 -30.09 -13.49
CA LEU A 152 20.72 -31.29 -13.24
C LEU A 152 20.09 -31.90 -14.51
N LYS A 153 19.90 -31.11 -15.56
CA LYS A 153 19.34 -31.54 -16.84
C LYS A 153 20.39 -32.06 -17.82
N GLU A 154 21.68 -31.91 -17.55
CA GLU A 154 22.73 -32.47 -18.41
C GLU A 154 22.59 -34.00 -18.45
N PRO A 155 22.66 -34.67 -19.62
CA PRO A 155 22.32 -36.09 -19.75
C PRO A 155 23.05 -37.02 -18.78
N ALA A 156 24.36 -36.82 -18.61
CA ALA A 156 25.18 -37.62 -17.69
C ALA A 156 24.79 -37.39 -16.21
N VAL A 157 24.50 -36.13 -15.85
CA VAL A 157 24.08 -35.75 -14.48
C VAL A 157 22.66 -36.23 -14.22
N ALA A 158 21.74 -36.03 -15.15
CA ALA A 158 20.35 -36.46 -15.06
C ALA A 158 20.23 -37.97 -14.85
N SER A 159 20.97 -38.76 -15.65
CA SER A 159 21.04 -40.22 -15.50
C SER A 159 21.54 -40.63 -14.11
N ALA A 160 22.64 -40.00 -13.65
CA ALA A 160 23.18 -40.27 -12.32
C ALA A 160 22.27 -39.76 -11.18
N ALA A 161 21.49 -38.70 -11.40
CA ALA A 161 20.60 -38.10 -10.40
C ALA A 161 19.21 -38.76 -10.35
N GLN A 162 18.88 -39.64 -11.30
CA GLN A 162 17.53 -40.19 -11.49
C GLN A 162 16.95 -40.82 -10.23
N ASN A 163 17.74 -41.64 -9.53
CA ASN A 163 17.33 -42.31 -8.28
C ASN A 163 17.75 -41.52 -7.02
N ARG A 164 18.15 -40.26 -7.16
CA ARG A 164 18.64 -39.38 -6.07
C ARG A 164 17.79 -38.14 -5.90
N GLY A 165 16.58 -38.14 -6.45
CA GLY A 165 15.67 -36.99 -6.41
C GLY A 165 15.97 -35.92 -7.47
N GLY A 166 16.84 -36.19 -8.45
CA GLY A 166 17.14 -35.27 -9.56
C GLY A 166 15.92 -34.75 -10.30
N PRO A 167 14.98 -35.62 -10.75
CA PRO A 167 13.78 -35.18 -11.46
C PRO A 167 12.92 -34.21 -10.63
N GLN A 168 12.63 -34.55 -9.36
CA GLN A 168 11.84 -33.68 -8.49
C GLN A 168 12.55 -32.37 -8.20
N ALA A 169 13.87 -32.40 -7.95
CA ALA A 169 14.64 -31.19 -7.72
C ALA A 169 14.61 -30.25 -8.94
N ALA A 170 14.70 -30.78 -10.16
CA ALA A 170 14.63 -29.96 -11.38
C ALA A 170 13.25 -29.28 -11.56
N VAL A 171 12.16 -29.96 -11.20
CA VAL A 171 10.80 -29.41 -11.21
C VAL A 171 10.64 -28.34 -10.13
N ASP A 172 11.08 -28.63 -8.89
CA ASP A 172 11.00 -27.70 -7.77
C ASP A 172 11.80 -26.41 -8.06
N LEU A 173 13.00 -26.53 -8.63
CA LEU A 173 13.87 -25.40 -8.99
C LEU A 173 13.20 -24.49 -10.02
N GLU A 174 12.58 -25.06 -11.06
CA GLU A 174 11.85 -24.31 -12.08
C GLU A 174 10.66 -23.55 -11.48
N ALA A 175 9.83 -24.26 -10.71
CA ALA A 175 8.63 -23.69 -10.13
C ALA A 175 8.96 -22.53 -9.18
N LYS A 176 10.01 -22.68 -8.34
CA LYS A 176 10.41 -21.62 -7.42
C LYS A 176 11.17 -20.48 -8.09
N ALA A 177 11.92 -20.73 -9.17
CA ALA A 177 12.52 -19.66 -9.97
C ALA A 177 11.44 -18.79 -10.62
N ALA A 178 10.36 -19.39 -11.15
CA ALA A 178 9.21 -18.66 -11.67
C ALA A 178 8.51 -17.83 -10.56
N ALA A 179 8.21 -18.46 -9.42
CA ALA A 179 7.57 -17.78 -8.30
C ALA A 179 8.38 -16.58 -7.76
N LEU A 180 9.72 -16.68 -7.72
CA LEU A 180 10.59 -15.57 -7.33
C LEU A 180 10.52 -14.40 -8.31
N ARG A 181 10.47 -14.68 -9.62
CA ARG A 181 10.32 -13.64 -10.65
C ARG A 181 8.97 -12.96 -10.59
N ASP A 182 7.90 -13.71 -10.35
CA ASP A 182 6.56 -13.15 -10.22
C ASP A 182 6.46 -12.26 -8.97
N ALA A 183 7.04 -12.69 -7.84
CA ALA A 183 7.15 -11.88 -6.64
C ALA A 183 8.01 -10.61 -6.84
N ALA A 184 9.07 -10.69 -7.64
CA ALA A 184 9.90 -9.53 -7.98
C ALA A 184 9.13 -8.49 -8.83
N LYS A 185 8.33 -8.95 -9.81
CA LYS A 185 7.46 -8.09 -10.63
C LYS A 185 6.40 -7.39 -9.79
N ALA A 186 5.72 -8.11 -8.90
CA ALA A 186 4.69 -7.53 -8.03
C ALA A 186 5.25 -6.41 -7.13
N LYS A 187 6.51 -6.51 -6.72
CA LYS A 187 7.17 -5.48 -5.89
C LYS A 187 7.60 -4.24 -6.68
N ALA A 188 7.71 -4.33 -8.01
CA ALA A 188 8.21 -3.26 -8.86
C ALA A 188 7.17 -2.16 -9.16
N GLU A 189 5.89 -2.38 -8.84
CA GLU A 189 4.87 -1.33 -9.00
C GLU A 189 5.19 -0.14 -8.07
N PRO A 190 5.22 1.10 -8.60
CA PRO A 190 5.54 2.29 -7.82
C PRO A 190 4.61 2.44 -6.62
N ARG A 191 5.24 2.57 -5.46
CA ARG A 191 4.57 2.85 -4.18
C ARG A 191 3.89 4.20 -4.27
N GLY A 192 2.58 4.25 -4.01
CA GLY A 192 1.73 5.44 -3.81
C GLY A 192 2.26 6.69 -4.50
N THR A 193 1.76 6.98 -5.69
CA THR A 193 2.25 8.13 -6.45
C THR A 193 2.01 9.43 -5.66
N PRO A 194 2.94 10.41 -5.68
CA PRO A 194 2.71 11.74 -5.10
C PRO A 194 1.35 12.33 -5.51
N VAL A 195 0.94 12.05 -6.75
CA VAL A 195 -0.36 12.41 -7.33
C VAL A 195 -1.55 11.90 -6.53
N GLU A 196 -1.51 10.67 -6.00
CA GLU A 196 -2.59 10.12 -5.17
C GLU A 196 -2.65 10.76 -3.78
N THR A 197 -1.52 11.28 -3.28
CA THR A 197 -1.47 11.98 -2.01
C THR A 197 -1.96 13.41 -2.18
N GLU A 198 -1.46 14.11 -3.19
CA GLU A 198 -1.92 15.46 -3.57
C GLU A 198 -3.41 15.51 -3.90
N ALA A 199 -3.96 14.48 -4.56
CA ALA A 199 -5.39 14.39 -4.84
C ALA A 199 -6.22 14.30 -3.55
N LEU A 200 -5.70 13.63 -2.52
CA LEU A 200 -6.36 13.49 -1.23
C LEU A 200 -6.24 14.76 -0.40
N ASP A 201 -5.06 15.38 -0.36
CA ASP A 201 -4.86 16.68 0.28
C ASP A 201 -5.74 17.76 -0.38
N LEU A 202 -5.95 17.68 -1.70
CA LEU A 202 -6.89 18.55 -2.41
C LEU A 202 -8.34 18.32 -1.96
N ILE A 203 -8.81 17.07 -1.87
CA ILE A 203 -10.17 16.75 -1.41
C ILE A 203 -10.36 17.19 0.05
N ASP A 204 -9.39 16.90 0.92
CA ASP A 204 -9.39 17.32 2.32
C ASP A 204 -9.45 18.85 2.43
N GLY A 205 -8.69 19.57 1.60
CA GLY A 205 -8.71 21.03 1.52
C GLY A 205 -10.06 21.62 1.11
N ILE A 206 -10.72 21.04 0.11
CA ILE A 206 -12.06 21.44 -0.33
C ILE A 206 -13.06 21.29 0.82
N ILE A 207 -13.04 20.14 1.52
CA ILE A 207 -13.89 19.89 2.68
C ILE A 207 -13.64 20.91 3.79
N VAL A 208 -12.37 21.19 4.13
CA VAL A 208 -12.01 22.18 5.16
C VAL A 208 -12.52 23.56 4.78
N SER A 209 -12.36 23.97 3.52
CA SER A 209 -12.83 25.25 3.03
C SER A 209 -14.36 25.37 3.16
N LEU A 210 -15.11 24.40 2.63
CA LEU A 210 -16.58 24.41 2.64
C LEU A 210 -17.15 24.37 4.06
N THR A 211 -16.56 23.58 4.95
CA THR A 211 -17.00 23.50 6.36
C THR A 211 -16.74 24.80 7.12
N ARG A 212 -15.62 25.51 6.84
CA ARG A 212 -15.37 26.86 7.38
C ARG A 212 -16.39 27.88 6.86
N THR A 213 -16.68 27.88 5.56
CA THR A 213 -17.70 28.76 4.97
C THR A 213 -19.08 28.51 5.60
N ALA A 214 -19.46 27.24 5.77
CA ALA A 214 -20.71 26.87 6.45
C ALA A 214 -20.76 27.39 7.89
N ARG A 215 -19.64 27.31 8.62
CA ARG A 215 -19.53 27.84 9.99
C ARG A 215 -19.68 29.36 10.03
N GLU A 216 -19.03 30.09 9.13
CA GLU A 216 -19.13 31.54 9.06
C GLU A 216 -20.57 31.99 8.75
N ALA A 217 -21.22 31.36 7.77
CA ALA A 217 -22.62 31.59 7.45
C ALA A 217 -23.55 31.28 8.65
N ALA A 218 -23.28 30.19 9.37
CA ALA A 218 -24.05 29.81 10.55
C ALA A 218 -23.88 30.79 11.72
N GLU A 219 -22.69 31.36 11.92
CA GLU A 219 -22.48 32.42 12.92
C GLU A 219 -23.24 33.70 12.58
N ALA A 220 -23.24 34.10 11.30
CA ALA A 220 -24.00 35.26 10.85
C ALA A 220 -25.52 35.05 11.01
N ALA A 221 -26.02 33.89 10.55
CA ALA A 221 -27.43 33.52 10.68
C ALA A 221 -27.88 33.44 12.14
N ALA A 222 -27.07 32.85 13.03
CA ALA A 222 -27.38 32.73 14.45
C ALA A 222 -27.53 34.11 15.13
N ARG A 223 -26.72 35.09 14.73
CA ARG A 223 -26.79 36.47 15.26
C ARG A 223 -28.03 37.19 14.75
N GLU A 224 -28.28 37.14 13.45
CA GLU A 224 -29.39 37.86 12.81
C GLU A 224 -30.76 37.29 13.24
N LEU A 225 -30.86 35.95 13.35
CA LEU A 225 -32.10 35.27 13.70
C LEU A 225 -32.27 35.05 15.21
N ALA A 226 -31.30 35.47 16.03
CA ALA A 226 -31.23 35.23 17.47
C ALA A 226 -31.37 33.74 17.86
N GLU A 227 -30.85 32.84 17.02
CA GLU A 227 -30.89 31.38 17.20
C GLU A 227 -29.46 30.82 17.38
N PRO A 228 -28.90 30.83 18.60
CA PRO A 228 -27.51 30.39 18.83
C PRO A 228 -27.28 28.90 18.52
N ALA A 229 -28.35 28.10 18.52
CA ALA A 229 -28.29 26.68 18.17
C ALA A 229 -27.78 26.44 16.74
N ILE A 230 -28.04 27.37 15.81
CA ILE A 230 -27.55 27.28 14.42
C ILE A 230 -26.02 27.27 14.43
N ALA A 231 -25.38 28.22 15.09
CA ALA A 231 -23.92 28.26 15.16
C ALA A 231 -23.37 26.96 15.77
N THR A 232 -23.89 26.52 16.92
CA THR A 232 -23.44 25.29 17.60
C THR A 232 -23.51 24.05 16.69
N ALA A 233 -24.55 23.92 15.87
CA ALA A 233 -24.70 22.78 14.96
C ALA A 233 -23.57 22.71 13.91
N PHE A 234 -23.03 23.85 13.49
CA PHE A 234 -21.94 23.96 12.51
C PHE A 234 -20.55 24.13 13.15
N GLU A 235 -20.35 23.77 14.42
CA GLU A 235 -19.02 23.88 15.03
C GLU A 235 -17.97 23.00 14.31
N LEU A 236 -16.73 23.47 14.29
CA LEU A 236 -15.61 22.78 13.65
C LEU A 236 -14.88 21.83 14.62
N SER A 237 -15.61 21.09 15.44
CA SER A 237 -15.04 20.32 16.55
C SER A 237 -14.29 19.07 16.11
N ALA A 238 -14.62 18.47 14.97
CA ALA A 238 -13.86 17.37 14.42
C ALA A 238 -12.49 17.84 13.89
N LEU A 239 -12.43 19.01 13.25
CA LEU A 239 -11.16 19.59 12.76
C LEU A 239 -10.29 20.17 13.88
N TYR A 240 -10.91 20.79 14.90
CA TYR A 240 -10.20 21.47 15.99
C TYR A 240 -10.52 20.85 17.34
N LYS A 241 -10.40 19.52 17.43
CA LYS A 241 -10.48 18.80 18.71
C LYS A 241 -9.59 19.54 19.71
N ARG A 242 -10.20 20.14 20.75
CA ARG A 242 -9.44 20.69 21.89
C ARG A 242 -8.62 19.53 22.43
N ARG A 243 -7.30 19.52 22.18
CA ARG A 243 -6.37 18.56 22.80
C ARG A 243 -6.62 18.61 24.29
N GLY A 244 -7.38 17.64 24.80
CA GLY A 244 -7.67 17.52 26.21
C GLY A 244 -6.34 17.46 26.95
N LYS A 245 -6.16 18.38 27.90
CA LYS A 245 -5.08 18.34 28.88
C LYS A 245 -4.90 16.89 29.32
N LYS A 246 -3.69 16.34 29.14
CA LYS A 246 -3.25 15.15 29.88
C LYS A 246 -3.65 15.40 31.34
N LYS A 247 -4.51 14.54 31.90
CA LYS A 247 -4.74 14.47 33.34
C LYS A 247 -3.36 14.47 34.00
N PRO A 248 -3.04 15.37 34.95
CA PRO A 248 -1.87 15.16 35.77
C PRO A 248 -2.09 13.82 36.48
N GLU A 249 -1.14 12.92 36.29
CA GLU A 249 -1.04 11.70 37.07
C GLU A 249 -1.10 12.10 38.55
N GLU A 250 -2.08 11.57 39.27
CA GLU A 250 -2.07 11.52 40.72
C GLU A 250 -0.80 10.78 41.15
N GLN A 251 0.25 11.53 41.43
CA GLN A 251 1.34 11.05 42.28
C GLN A 251 0.81 11.00 43.70
N GLY A 252 1.00 9.85 44.32
CA GLY A 252 0.37 9.47 45.57
C GLY A 252 0.73 10.33 46.76
N GLY A 253 -0.17 10.28 47.74
CA GLY A 253 0.05 10.51 49.15
C GLY A 253 -0.69 9.41 49.91
#